data_AF-A0A1Q9DYZ9-F1
#
_entry.id   AF-A0A1Q9DYZ9-F1
#
_cell.length_a   1.000
_cell.length_b   1.000
_cell.length_c   1.000
_cell.angle_alpha   90.00
_cell.angle_beta   90.00
_cell.angle_gamma   90.00
#
_symmetry.space_group_name_H-M   'P 1'
#
loop_
_entity.id
_entity.type
_entity.pdbx_description
1 polymer ?
#
loop_
_entity_poly.entity_id
_entity_poly.type
_entity_poly.pdbx_seq_one_letter_code
_entity_poly.pdbx_strand_id
1 'polypeptide(L)'
;MERLWLAALLGSAAGSPVKKWQIHGPFIVGKNELDGEPWRSSNATELMSGGVATTRRVTADSSGNVQVSWPEVDWQSLVSAVGGHELLEWQARATGSLKVPEDSEMLVGCQGVSAFQLDGQAFVGDLYHAGLPRWPVRLAAGSHRIQLRLRGKIQTQFACFVEKMRVEASPLHLFGESFLAAPDLVESAGSMALSSPLLSVGLANLNAPHKADRDAWIRDLRPKLVAADSVGSRSLGLAHDQPLPSSLPPGTSGRMTIHLELGKPEDGRKKDEACHGEKSLRLAFEGTVAGKVVQSSPLRVKLQCRRSTQSFVYTFQDVDGSTQHAAAVLPQTDCGGRACPVLISLSGTSISARDSADSYKFKVRGAEDYTFGVQGAWLIAPTRHGAHNWEGPGLATARGALKASLEVAQRLRAQADLL
;
A
#
# COMPACT_ATOMS: atom_id res chain seq x y z
N MET A 1 23.12 10.94 -2.27
CA MET A 1 22.53 11.62 -1.09
C MET A 1 21.03 11.33 -0.92
N GLU A 2 20.38 10.59 -1.84
CA GLU A 2 18.93 10.27 -1.79
C GLU A 2 18.55 8.93 -1.12
N ARG A 3 19.51 8.10 -0.65
CA ARG A 3 19.19 6.79 -0.04
C ARG A 3 18.96 6.80 1.47
N LEU A 4 19.14 7.95 2.13
CA LEU A 4 19.05 8.09 3.59
C LEU A 4 17.68 8.57 4.09
N TRP A 5 16.76 8.95 3.20
CA TRP A 5 15.48 9.56 3.59
C TRP A 5 14.28 8.59 3.65
N LEU A 6 14.38 7.38 3.08
CA LEU A 6 13.27 6.41 3.12
C LEU A 6 13.13 5.65 4.45
N ALA A 7 14.21 5.54 5.24
CA ALA A 7 14.16 4.84 6.52
C ALA A 7 13.49 5.65 7.65
N ALA A 8 13.36 6.97 7.49
CA ALA A 8 12.85 7.86 8.54
C ALA A 8 11.34 8.18 8.43
N LEU A 9 10.68 7.79 7.34
CA LEU A 9 9.25 8.08 7.10
C LEU A 9 8.34 6.84 7.22
N LEU A 10 8.91 5.65 7.34
CA LEU A 10 8.17 4.46 7.73
C LEU A 10 8.16 4.41 9.26
N GLY A 11 6.97 4.55 9.87
CA GLY A 11 6.75 4.43 11.31
C GLY A 11 7.02 3.03 11.86
N SER A 12 8.18 2.45 11.58
CA SER A 12 8.62 1.21 12.22
C SER A 12 9.10 1.55 13.63
N ALA A 13 8.25 1.29 14.62
CA ALA A 13 8.77 1.02 15.95
C ALA A 13 9.87 -0.05 15.81
N ALA A 14 11.06 0.23 16.34
CA ALA A 14 12.25 -0.58 16.16
C ALA A 14 12.09 -1.94 16.85
N GLY A 15 11.63 -2.94 16.09
CA GLY A 15 11.67 -4.33 16.51
C GLY A 15 13.12 -4.81 16.56
N SER A 16 13.41 -5.75 17.45
CA SER A 16 14.72 -6.41 17.49
C SER A 16 14.89 -7.26 16.23
N PRO A 17 15.93 -7.01 15.41
CA PRO A 17 16.14 -7.79 14.20
C PRO A 17 16.63 -9.19 14.53
N VAL A 18 16.21 -10.17 13.74
CA VAL A 18 16.76 -11.53 13.80
C VAL A 18 18.13 -11.52 13.11
N LYS A 19 19.19 -11.68 13.90
CA LYS A 19 20.56 -11.42 13.44
C LYS A 19 21.25 -12.58 12.74
N LYS A 20 20.90 -13.83 13.07
CA LYS A 20 21.66 -15.01 12.62
C LYS A 20 20.77 -15.91 11.77
N TRP A 21 21.25 -16.23 10.58
CA TRP A 21 20.53 -17.01 9.58
C TRP A 21 21.39 -18.16 9.06
N GLN A 22 20.74 -19.29 8.81
CA GLN A 22 21.28 -20.37 7.98
C GLN A 22 20.53 -20.35 6.65
N ILE A 23 21.27 -20.26 5.54
CA ILE A 23 20.70 -20.23 4.19
C ILE A 23 21.14 -21.50 3.48
N HIS A 24 20.17 -22.24 2.95
CA HIS A 24 20.38 -23.49 2.23
C HIS A 24 19.90 -23.34 0.78
N GLY A 25 20.81 -23.45 -0.18
CA GLY A 25 20.59 -23.21 -1.60
C GLY A 25 21.92 -23.08 -2.38
N PRO A 26 21.90 -22.51 -3.59
CA PRO A 26 20.74 -22.09 -4.37
C PRO A 26 20.09 -23.28 -5.10
N PHE A 27 18.79 -23.21 -5.33
CA PHE A 27 18.05 -24.16 -6.18
C PHE A 27 17.40 -23.41 -7.35
N ILE A 28 17.15 -24.14 -8.44
CA ILE A 28 16.45 -23.60 -9.61
C ILE A 28 15.02 -23.19 -9.24
N VAL A 29 14.50 -22.19 -9.94
CA VAL A 29 13.07 -21.83 -9.90
C VAL A 29 12.37 -22.47 -11.09
N GLY A 30 11.32 -23.26 -10.83
CA GLY A 30 10.50 -23.82 -11.90
C GLY A 30 9.56 -22.76 -12.50
N LYS A 31 9.72 -22.43 -13.78
CA LYS A 31 8.78 -21.52 -14.49
C LYS A 31 7.60 -22.24 -15.16
N ASN A 32 7.70 -23.55 -15.38
CA ASN A 32 6.67 -24.37 -16.04
C ASN A 32 5.77 -25.12 -15.03
N GLU A 33 5.17 -24.38 -14.09
CA GLU A 33 3.98 -24.78 -13.30
C GLU A 33 4.15 -25.83 -12.19
N LEU A 34 5.32 -26.45 -12.01
CA LEU A 34 5.66 -27.24 -10.82
C LEU A 34 6.75 -26.56 -9.99
N ASP A 35 6.39 -25.44 -9.36
CA ASP A 35 7.27 -24.74 -8.42
C ASP A 35 7.25 -25.45 -7.06
N GLY A 36 8.22 -26.34 -6.84
CA GLY A 36 8.35 -27.14 -5.63
C GLY A 36 9.27 -26.55 -4.55
N GLU A 37 9.38 -27.26 -3.43
CA GLU A 37 10.38 -27.00 -2.38
C GLU A 37 11.51 -28.04 -2.48
N PRO A 38 12.48 -27.87 -3.41
CA PRO A 38 13.48 -28.92 -3.72
C PRO A 38 14.32 -29.34 -2.52
N TRP A 39 14.55 -28.42 -1.57
CA TRP A 39 15.23 -28.69 -0.30
C TRP A 39 14.51 -29.69 0.63
N ARG A 40 13.28 -30.11 0.29
CA ARG A 40 12.60 -31.20 1.03
C ARG A 40 12.99 -32.58 0.55
N SER A 41 13.36 -32.73 -0.71
CA SER A 41 13.58 -34.02 -1.35
C SER A 41 15.04 -34.28 -1.68
N SER A 42 15.85 -33.24 -1.91
CA SER A 42 17.24 -33.39 -2.31
C SER A 42 18.08 -32.13 -2.02
N ASN A 43 19.40 -32.32 -1.92
CA ASN A 43 20.36 -31.23 -1.98
C ASN A 43 20.86 -30.97 -3.41
N ALA A 44 20.33 -31.66 -4.42
CA ALA A 44 20.76 -31.49 -5.81
C ALA A 44 20.36 -30.12 -6.36
N THR A 45 21.25 -29.49 -7.12
CA THR A 45 20.99 -28.23 -7.82
C THR A 45 21.83 -28.13 -9.09
N GLU A 46 21.23 -27.61 -10.16
CA GLU A 46 21.92 -27.39 -11.44
C GLU A 46 22.69 -26.06 -11.48
N LEU A 47 22.50 -25.20 -10.47
CA LEU A 47 23.13 -23.89 -10.42
C LEU A 47 24.59 -23.93 -9.96
N MET A 48 24.99 -24.99 -9.26
CA MET A 48 26.30 -25.08 -8.61
C MET A 48 27.21 -26.07 -9.33
N SER A 49 28.48 -25.71 -9.48
CA SER A 49 29.54 -26.64 -9.87
C SER A 49 29.61 -27.80 -8.88
N GLY A 50 29.40 -29.03 -9.37
CA GLY A 50 29.31 -30.23 -8.54
C GLY A 50 27.89 -30.66 -8.16
N GLY A 51 26.86 -29.90 -8.56
CA GLY A 51 25.48 -30.35 -8.53
C GLY A 51 24.82 -30.35 -7.15
N VAL A 52 25.44 -29.75 -6.12
CA VAL A 52 24.99 -29.84 -4.72
C VAL A 52 24.86 -28.44 -4.09
N ALA A 53 23.69 -28.18 -3.50
CA ALA A 53 23.38 -26.96 -2.75
C ALA A 53 24.16 -26.92 -1.42
N THR A 54 24.54 -25.73 -1.00
CA THR A 54 25.33 -25.51 0.21
C THR A 54 24.50 -24.87 1.31
N THR A 55 24.94 -25.07 2.56
CA THR A 55 24.40 -24.36 3.72
C THR A 55 25.44 -23.38 4.23
N ARG A 56 25.06 -22.12 4.35
CA ARG A 56 25.93 -21.07 4.88
C ARG A 56 25.27 -20.31 6.01
N ARG A 57 26.09 -19.77 6.91
CA ARG A 57 25.65 -18.87 7.96
C ARG A 57 25.81 -17.44 7.49
N VAL A 58 24.76 -16.65 7.61
CA VAL A 58 24.75 -15.23 7.27
C VAL A 58 24.30 -14.44 8.49
N THR A 59 24.94 -13.31 8.73
CA THR A 59 24.59 -12.39 9.80
C THR A 59 23.96 -11.14 9.18
N ALA A 60 22.87 -10.68 9.76
CA ALA A 60 22.24 -9.43 9.37
C ALA A 60 23.14 -8.22 9.71
N ASP A 61 23.02 -7.15 8.96
CA ASP A 61 23.70 -5.88 9.24
C ASP A 61 23.13 -5.17 10.50
N SER A 62 23.62 -3.96 10.78
CA SER A 62 23.15 -3.15 11.91
C SER A 62 21.66 -2.79 11.83
N SER A 63 21.09 -2.75 10.63
CA SER A 63 19.67 -2.49 10.36
C SER A 63 18.83 -3.77 10.32
N GLY A 64 19.44 -4.95 10.46
CA GLY A 64 18.74 -6.23 10.38
C GLY A 64 18.55 -6.77 8.97
N ASN A 65 19.15 -6.14 7.95
CA ASN A 65 19.07 -6.62 6.58
C ASN A 65 20.07 -7.75 6.34
N VAL A 66 19.64 -8.74 5.57
CA VAL A 66 20.43 -9.89 5.13
C VAL A 66 20.52 -9.85 3.62
N GLN A 67 21.72 -9.61 3.09
CA GLN A 67 22.01 -9.73 1.67
C GLN A 67 22.32 -11.19 1.33
N VAL A 68 21.70 -11.71 0.28
CA VAL A 68 21.91 -13.08 -0.19
C VAL A 68 22.28 -13.06 -1.67
N SER A 69 23.48 -13.51 -1.97
CA SER A 69 24.02 -13.67 -3.34
C SER A 69 24.85 -14.95 -3.44
N TRP A 70 25.02 -15.53 -4.62
CA TRP A 70 25.79 -16.77 -4.79
C TRP A 70 26.99 -16.50 -5.71
N PRO A 71 28.09 -15.93 -5.18
CA PRO A 71 29.29 -15.62 -5.97
C PRO A 71 29.96 -16.86 -6.56
N GLU A 72 29.72 -18.03 -5.99
CA GLU A 72 30.22 -19.31 -6.46
C GLU A 72 29.45 -19.89 -7.66
N VAL A 73 28.32 -19.28 -8.04
CA VAL A 73 27.56 -19.64 -9.25
C VAL A 73 28.09 -18.83 -10.44
N ASP A 74 28.47 -19.52 -11.51
CA ASP A 74 28.84 -18.88 -12.77
C ASP A 74 27.58 -18.51 -13.58
N TRP A 75 26.95 -17.41 -13.17
CA TRP A 75 25.74 -16.88 -13.80
C TRP A 75 25.94 -16.60 -15.30
N GLN A 76 27.14 -16.16 -15.70
CA GLN A 76 27.42 -15.80 -17.09
C GLN A 76 27.44 -17.03 -17.99
N SER A 77 28.10 -18.11 -17.55
CA SER A 77 28.12 -19.36 -18.29
C SER A 77 26.72 -19.98 -18.38
N LEU A 78 25.94 -19.96 -17.28
CA LEU A 78 24.56 -20.46 -17.27
C LEU A 78 23.66 -19.71 -18.26
N VAL A 79 23.72 -18.37 -18.26
CA VAL A 79 22.96 -17.54 -19.23
C VAL A 79 23.39 -17.84 -20.66
N SER A 80 24.69 -17.95 -20.90
CA SER A 80 25.23 -18.21 -22.25
C SER A 80 24.83 -19.60 -22.75
N ALA A 81 24.77 -20.61 -21.87
CA ALA A 81 24.42 -21.98 -22.23
C ALA A 81 22.93 -22.15 -22.60
N VAL A 82 22.03 -21.45 -21.93
CA VAL A 82 20.58 -21.56 -22.15
C VAL A 82 20.02 -20.47 -23.06
N GLY A 83 20.82 -19.43 -23.36
CA GLY A 83 20.40 -18.33 -24.23
C GLY A 83 19.29 -17.47 -23.62
N GLY A 84 19.17 -17.44 -22.29
CA GLY A 84 18.06 -16.77 -21.59
C GLY A 84 18.42 -16.36 -20.17
N HIS A 85 17.64 -15.42 -19.61
CA HIS A 85 17.87 -14.85 -18.27
C HIS A 85 17.15 -15.64 -17.16
N GLU A 86 16.49 -16.74 -17.51
CA GLU A 86 15.60 -17.47 -16.61
C GLU A 86 16.36 -18.24 -15.54
N LEU A 87 17.58 -18.69 -15.85
CA LEU A 87 18.50 -19.29 -14.90
C LEU A 87 19.11 -18.30 -13.90
N LEU A 88 18.89 -16.99 -14.06
CA LEU A 88 19.31 -16.00 -13.07
C LEU A 88 18.42 -16.02 -11.82
N GLU A 89 17.25 -16.66 -11.92
CA GLU A 89 16.34 -16.83 -10.79
C GLU A 89 16.72 -18.06 -9.96
N TRP A 90 16.77 -17.87 -8.65
CA TRP A 90 17.06 -18.93 -7.71
C TRP A 90 16.09 -18.88 -6.53
N GLN A 91 15.95 -20.02 -5.87
CA GLN A 91 15.26 -20.14 -4.60
C GLN A 91 16.13 -20.79 -3.53
N ALA A 92 15.86 -20.48 -2.26
CA ALA A 92 16.58 -21.03 -1.13
C ALA A 92 15.69 -21.07 0.11
N ARG A 93 16.09 -21.85 1.11
CA ARG A 93 15.49 -21.83 2.44
C ARG A 93 16.38 -21.03 3.38
N ALA A 94 15.83 -20.02 4.05
CA ALA A 94 16.50 -19.36 5.17
C ALA A 94 15.87 -19.80 6.49
N THR A 95 16.68 -20.02 7.52
CA THR A 95 16.23 -20.37 8.87
C THR A 95 16.94 -19.50 9.88
N GLY A 96 16.15 -18.76 10.65
CA GLY A 96 16.59 -17.92 11.76
C GLY A 96 16.07 -18.45 13.09
N SER A 97 16.72 -18.05 14.18
CA SER A 97 16.28 -18.39 15.54
C SER A 97 16.09 -17.13 16.36
N LEU A 98 14.98 -17.10 17.08
CA LEU A 98 14.59 -16.06 18.03
C LEU A 98 14.63 -16.66 19.44
N LYS A 99 15.17 -15.92 20.41
CA LYS A 99 15.05 -16.28 21.82
C LYS A 99 14.07 -15.33 22.49
N VAL A 100 13.07 -15.90 23.15
CA VAL A 100 12.05 -15.19 23.92
C VAL A 100 12.30 -15.50 25.39
N PRO A 101 12.60 -14.52 26.24
CA PRO A 101 13.01 -14.77 27.63
C PRO A 101 11.84 -15.20 28.53
N GLU A 102 10.63 -14.75 28.20
CA GLU A 102 9.41 -14.97 28.99
C GLU A 102 8.20 -15.00 28.06
N ASP A 103 7.14 -15.70 28.46
CA ASP A 103 5.87 -15.73 27.75
C ASP A 103 5.40 -14.30 27.43
N SER A 104 5.29 -13.97 26.14
CA SER A 104 5.06 -12.60 25.69
C SER A 104 4.16 -12.54 24.46
N GLU A 105 3.37 -11.47 24.37
CA GLU A 105 2.76 -11.05 23.12
C GLU A 105 3.76 -10.23 22.30
N MET A 106 3.93 -10.61 21.05
CA MET A 106 4.92 -10.04 20.15
C MET A 106 4.32 -9.75 18.79
N LEU A 107 4.89 -8.77 18.12
CA LEU A 107 4.66 -8.45 16.72
C LEU A 107 5.83 -8.98 15.89
N VAL A 108 5.53 -9.77 14.87
CA VAL A 108 6.55 -10.36 13.98
C VAL A 108 6.26 -10.02 12.53
N GLY A 109 7.29 -9.61 11.80
CA GLY A 109 7.17 -9.36 10.37
C GLY A 109 8.49 -9.56 9.66
N CYS A 110 8.41 -9.95 8.40
CA CYS A 110 9.55 -10.08 7.50
C CYS A 110 9.31 -9.25 6.25
N GLN A 111 10.32 -8.48 5.84
CA GLN A 111 10.35 -7.68 4.63
C GLN A 111 11.24 -8.35 3.57
N GLY A 112 10.98 -8.07 2.29
CA GLY A 112 11.70 -8.67 1.15
C GLY A 112 11.33 -10.12 0.87
N VAL A 113 10.25 -10.63 1.48
CA VAL A 113 9.73 -11.99 1.30
C VAL A 113 8.21 -11.97 1.20
N SER A 114 7.61 -12.87 0.43
CA SER A 114 6.15 -12.97 0.27
C SER A 114 5.47 -13.66 1.45
N ALA A 115 6.15 -14.60 2.11
CA ALA A 115 5.64 -15.34 3.25
C ALA A 115 6.79 -15.83 4.13
N PHE A 116 6.47 -16.10 5.39
CA PHE A 116 7.38 -16.71 6.36
C PHE A 116 6.63 -17.66 7.28
N GLN A 117 7.37 -18.51 7.97
CA GLN A 117 6.84 -19.38 9.00
C GLN A 117 7.49 -19.07 10.35
N LEU A 118 6.70 -19.07 11.42
CA LEU A 118 7.17 -19.05 12.79
C LEU A 118 6.64 -20.30 13.49
N ASP A 119 7.54 -21.16 13.95
CA ASP A 119 7.22 -22.47 14.55
C ASP A 119 6.24 -23.33 13.74
N GLY A 120 6.31 -23.21 12.41
CA GLY A 120 5.48 -23.95 11.46
C GLY A 120 4.17 -23.27 11.08
N GLN A 121 3.76 -22.19 11.76
CA GLN A 121 2.62 -21.37 11.35
C GLN A 121 3.03 -20.38 10.27
N ALA A 122 2.26 -20.29 9.18
CA ALA A 122 2.54 -19.41 8.06
C ALA A 122 1.95 -18.00 8.26
N PHE A 123 2.69 -17.00 7.79
CA PHE A 123 2.35 -15.58 7.84
C PHE A 123 2.73 -14.91 6.51
N VAL A 124 2.02 -13.84 6.15
CA VAL A 124 2.34 -13.05 4.95
C VAL A 124 3.52 -12.12 5.25
N GLY A 125 4.49 -12.07 4.34
CA GLY A 125 5.60 -11.14 4.40
C GLY A 125 5.36 -9.87 3.59
N ASP A 126 6.26 -8.90 3.75
CA ASP A 126 6.26 -7.63 3.04
C ASP A 126 7.28 -7.64 1.90
N LEU A 127 6.92 -8.32 0.82
CA LEU A 127 7.77 -8.50 -0.36
C LEU A 127 8.27 -7.17 -0.95
N TYR A 128 7.42 -6.14 -0.90
CA TYR A 128 7.65 -4.85 -1.55
C TYR A 128 8.10 -3.75 -0.59
N HIS A 129 8.36 -4.07 0.68
CA HIS A 129 8.66 -3.08 1.72
C HIS A 129 7.57 -2.00 1.83
N ALA A 130 6.31 -2.38 1.60
CA ALA A 130 5.16 -1.49 1.60
C ALA A 130 4.82 -0.97 3.00
N GLY A 131 5.40 -1.55 4.06
CA GLY A 131 5.07 -1.26 5.45
C GLY A 131 3.84 -2.03 5.92
N LEU A 132 3.69 -3.29 5.50
CA LEU A 132 2.63 -4.18 6.01
C LEU A 132 2.74 -4.34 7.53
N PRO A 133 1.62 -4.58 8.25
CA PRO A 133 1.66 -4.64 9.69
C PRO A 133 2.37 -5.92 10.10
N ARG A 134 2.99 -5.88 11.28
CA ARG A 134 3.53 -7.08 11.89
C ARG A 134 2.39 -7.92 12.46
N TRP A 135 2.55 -9.23 12.43
CA TRP A 135 1.58 -10.19 12.90
C TRP A 135 1.64 -10.33 14.42
N PRO A 136 0.52 -10.19 15.14
CA PRO A 136 0.50 -10.45 16.57
C PRO A 136 0.52 -11.95 16.83
N VAL A 137 1.46 -12.36 17.67
CA VAL A 137 1.64 -13.75 18.10
C VAL A 137 1.89 -13.79 19.59
N ARG A 138 1.54 -14.91 20.21
CA ARG A 138 1.95 -15.21 21.58
C ARG A 138 3.04 -16.27 21.54
N LEU A 139 4.20 -15.95 22.08
CA LEU A 139 5.35 -16.85 22.14
C LEU A 139 5.64 -17.19 23.60
N ALA A 140 5.81 -18.47 23.88
CA ALA A 140 6.27 -18.94 25.18
C ALA A 140 7.74 -18.55 25.41
N ALA A 141 8.22 -18.61 26.64
CA ALA A 141 9.64 -18.53 26.94
C ALA A 141 10.39 -19.67 26.22
N GLY A 142 11.43 -19.35 25.45
CA GLY A 142 12.23 -20.36 24.75
C GLY A 142 12.84 -19.91 23.44
N SER A 143 13.19 -20.90 22.61
CA SER A 143 13.75 -20.69 21.29
C SER A 143 12.70 -20.97 20.22
N HIS A 144 12.46 -19.98 19.37
CA HIS A 144 11.50 -20.05 18.27
C HIS A 144 12.24 -20.02 16.94
N ARG A 145 11.67 -20.65 15.92
CA ARG A 145 12.28 -20.79 14.60
C ARG A 145 11.49 -20.02 13.56
N ILE A 146 12.18 -19.12 12.86
CA ILE A 146 11.66 -18.44 11.67
C ILE A 146 12.19 -19.12 10.43
N GLN A 147 11.32 -19.46 9.48
CA GLN A 147 11.70 -20.06 8.20
C GLN A 147 11.16 -19.25 7.04
N LEU A 148 12.00 -18.99 6.05
CA LEU A 148 11.67 -18.21 4.86
C LEU A 148 11.91 -19.06 3.61
N ARG A 149 10.99 -18.94 2.65
CA ARG A 149 11.26 -19.28 1.26
C ARG A 149 11.77 -18.03 0.56
N LEU A 150 13.05 -18.05 0.20
CA LEU A 150 13.67 -16.97 -0.57
C LEU A 150 13.50 -17.26 -2.06
N ARG A 151 13.19 -16.22 -2.81
CA ARG A 151 13.31 -16.18 -4.27
C ARG A 151 14.02 -14.88 -4.64
N GLY A 152 14.96 -14.97 -5.56
CA GLY A 152 15.75 -13.82 -5.98
C GLY A 152 16.24 -13.97 -7.42
N LYS A 153 16.70 -12.87 -7.99
CA LYS A 153 17.39 -12.85 -9.28
C LYS A 153 18.80 -12.32 -9.08
N ILE A 154 19.81 -13.17 -9.22
CA ILE A 154 21.23 -12.93 -8.88
C ILE A 154 21.43 -12.71 -7.37
N GLN A 155 20.77 -11.70 -6.80
CA GLN A 155 20.79 -11.36 -5.39
C GLN A 155 19.39 -11.01 -4.88
N THR A 156 19.21 -11.11 -3.56
CA THR A 156 18.01 -10.61 -2.86
C THR A 156 18.40 -10.10 -1.47
N GLN A 157 17.49 -9.33 -0.87
CA GLN A 157 17.64 -8.84 0.49
C GLN A 157 16.35 -9.10 1.27
N PHE A 158 16.47 -9.41 2.54
CA PHE A 158 15.33 -9.53 3.44
C PHE A 158 15.70 -9.09 4.85
N ALA A 159 14.69 -8.81 5.68
CA ALA A 159 14.87 -8.52 7.09
C ALA A 159 13.67 -9.03 7.88
N CYS A 160 13.89 -9.65 9.05
CA CYS A 160 12.80 -10.02 9.95
C CYS A 160 12.98 -9.37 11.31
N PHE A 161 11.88 -8.88 11.85
CA PHE A 161 11.83 -8.10 13.09
C PHE A 161 10.84 -8.72 14.05
N VAL A 162 11.18 -8.67 15.33
CA VAL A 162 10.29 -9.06 16.42
C VAL A 162 10.26 -7.95 17.45
N GLU A 163 9.06 -7.53 17.83
CA GLU A 163 8.84 -6.48 18.82
C GLU A 163 7.92 -7.00 19.91
N LYS A 164 8.26 -6.80 21.18
CA LYS A 164 7.34 -7.09 22.28
C LYS A 164 6.23 -6.04 22.28
N MET A 165 4.97 -6.48 22.30
CA MET A 165 3.85 -5.54 22.42
C MET A 165 3.90 -4.86 23.78
N ARG A 166 3.83 -3.53 23.79
CA ARG A 166 3.73 -2.76 25.03
C ARG A 166 2.30 -2.88 25.55
N VAL A 167 2.14 -3.07 26.86
CA VAL A 167 0.83 -3.19 27.53
C VAL A 167 -0.06 -1.96 27.30
N GLU A 168 0.55 -0.79 27.11
CA GLU A 168 -0.15 0.48 26.85
C GLU A 168 -0.42 0.74 25.35
N ALA A 169 0.10 -0.09 24.45
CA ALA A 169 -0.13 0.10 23.02
C ALA A 169 -1.56 -0.32 22.66
N SER A 170 -2.26 0.56 21.95
CA SER A 170 -3.59 0.24 21.43
C SER A 170 -3.51 -0.94 20.46
N PRO A 171 -4.43 -1.92 20.56
CA PRO A 171 -4.49 -3.02 19.60
C PRO A 171 -5.00 -2.58 18.23
N LEU A 172 -5.54 -1.36 18.11
CA LEU A 172 -6.00 -0.81 16.83
C LEU A 172 -4.89 0.00 16.16
N HIS A 173 -4.34 -0.54 15.09
CA HIS A 173 -3.25 0.08 14.33
C HIS A 173 -3.74 0.63 12.99
N LEU A 174 -3.27 1.81 12.61
CA LEU A 174 -3.51 2.38 11.28
C LEU A 174 -2.25 2.26 10.43
N PHE A 175 -2.45 1.88 9.17
CA PHE A 175 -1.37 1.80 8.21
C PHE A 175 -0.97 3.19 7.69
N GLY A 176 0.29 3.32 7.30
CA GLY A 176 0.84 4.54 6.71
C GLY A 176 0.36 4.82 5.27
N GLU A 177 0.99 5.81 4.63
CA GLU A 177 0.60 6.37 3.32
C GLU A 177 0.45 5.29 2.22
N SER A 178 1.25 4.22 2.22
CA SER A 178 1.18 3.14 1.22
C SER A 178 -0.18 2.41 1.14
N PHE A 179 -0.99 2.49 2.20
CA PHE A 179 -2.29 1.81 2.27
C PHE A 179 -3.48 2.77 2.17
N LEU A 180 -3.21 4.04 1.90
CA LEU A 180 -4.19 5.09 1.74
C LEU A 180 -4.69 5.16 0.29
N ALA A 181 -5.99 5.36 0.09
CA ALA A 181 -6.52 5.86 -1.17
C ALA A 181 -7.31 7.14 -0.87
N ALA A 182 -6.76 8.29 -1.23
CA ALA A 182 -7.32 9.60 -0.91
C ALA A 182 -7.65 10.41 -2.19
N PRO A 183 -8.73 11.19 -2.17
CA PRO A 183 -9.09 12.07 -3.27
C PRO A 183 -8.29 13.38 -3.20
N ASP A 184 -8.20 14.06 -4.33
CA ASP A 184 -7.67 15.42 -4.39
C ASP A 184 -8.78 16.45 -4.14
N LEU A 185 -8.34 17.64 -3.70
CA LEU A 185 -9.12 18.87 -3.72
C LEU A 185 -8.90 19.55 -5.08
N VAL A 186 -9.97 19.85 -5.80
CA VAL A 186 -9.93 20.42 -7.15
C VAL A 186 -10.55 21.80 -7.14
N GLU A 187 -9.75 22.79 -7.56
CA GLU A 187 -10.21 24.15 -7.83
C GLU A 187 -10.77 24.23 -9.24
N SER A 188 -12.05 24.63 -9.35
CA SER A 188 -12.72 24.85 -10.62
C SER A 188 -13.60 26.10 -10.52
N ALA A 189 -13.49 27.00 -11.50
CA ALA A 189 -14.29 28.23 -11.59
C ALA A 189 -14.30 29.10 -10.31
N GLY A 190 -13.22 29.07 -9.51
CA GLY A 190 -13.11 29.85 -8.27
C GLY A 190 -13.79 29.23 -7.05
N SER A 191 -14.24 27.97 -7.14
CA SER A 191 -14.68 27.17 -5.99
C SER A 191 -13.85 25.91 -5.84
N MET A 192 -13.72 25.45 -4.59
CA MET A 192 -13.02 24.22 -4.24
C MET A 192 -13.99 23.07 -4.01
N ALA A 193 -13.71 21.91 -4.60
CA ALA A 193 -14.46 20.69 -4.37
C ALA A 193 -13.55 19.50 -4.07
N LEU A 194 -14.03 18.56 -3.26
CA LEU A 194 -13.47 17.20 -3.24
C LEU A 194 -13.79 16.53 -4.58
N SER A 195 -12.76 15.98 -5.23
CA SER A 195 -12.95 15.22 -6.48
C SER A 195 -13.90 14.03 -6.28
N SER A 196 -13.86 13.39 -5.11
CA SER A 196 -14.82 12.40 -4.63
C SER A 196 -14.84 12.38 -3.10
N PRO A 197 -15.89 11.84 -2.46
CA PRO A 197 -16.01 11.86 -1.00
C PRO A 197 -15.30 10.68 -0.31
N LEU A 198 -14.80 9.68 -1.03
CA LEU A 198 -14.34 8.44 -0.40
C LEU A 198 -12.85 8.53 -0.03
N LEU A 199 -12.51 8.06 1.16
CA LEU A 199 -11.14 7.88 1.63
C LEU A 199 -10.99 6.44 2.13
N SER A 200 -9.97 5.71 1.69
CA SER A 200 -9.66 4.38 2.22
C SER A 200 -8.47 4.45 3.18
N VAL A 201 -8.65 3.89 4.38
CA VAL A 201 -7.58 3.76 5.38
C VAL A 201 -7.41 2.27 5.72
N GLY A 202 -6.17 1.80 5.70
CA GLY A 202 -5.82 0.46 6.21
C GLY A 202 -5.80 0.46 7.74
N LEU A 203 -6.33 -0.59 8.35
CA LEU A 203 -6.28 -0.81 9.80
C LEU A 203 -6.02 -2.29 10.13
N ALA A 204 -5.40 -2.54 11.29
CA ALA A 204 -5.10 -3.87 11.79
C ALA A 204 -5.52 -4.02 13.25
N ASN A 205 -6.01 -5.21 13.58
CA ASN A 205 -6.25 -5.65 14.95
C ASN A 205 -5.05 -6.46 15.42
N LEU A 206 -4.25 -5.85 16.29
CA LEU A 206 -3.02 -6.40 16.84
C LEU A 206 -3.27 -7.31 18.05
N ASN A 207 -4.51 -7.61 18.41
CA ASN A 207 -4.77 -8.67 19.39
C ASN A 207 -4.38 -10.03 18.78
N ALA A 208 -3.64 -10.85 19.52
CA ALA A 208 -3.26 -12.18 19.06
C ALA A 208 -4.51 -13.07 18.92
N PRO A 209 -4.65 -13.84 17.81
CA PRO A 209 -5.79 -14.72 17.62
C PRO A 209 -5.75 -15.89 18.61
N HIS A 210 -6.74 -16.00 19.50
CA HIS A 210 -6.95 -17.17 20.36
C HIS A 210 -8.24 -17.91 19.98
N LYS A 211 -8.21 -19.25 20.00
CA LYS A 211 -9.28 -20.15 19.50
C LYS A 211 -10.67 -19.96 20.12
N ALA A 212 -10.82 -19.13 21.16
CA ALA A 212 -12.07 -18.92 21.88
C ALA A 212 -12.43 -17.44 22.13
N ASP A 213 -11.60 -16.49 21.72
CA ASP A 213 -11.70 -15.14 22.27
C ASP A 213 -12.50 -14.19 21.38
N ARG A 214 -13.83 -14.25 21.51
CA ARG A 214 -14.74 -13.25 20.92
C ARG A 214 -14.49 -11.84 21.48
N ASP A 215 -13.81 -11.74 22.62
CA ASP A 215 -13.58 -10.49 23.32
C ASP A 215 -12.36 -9.73 22.77
N ALA A 216 -11.52 -10.40 21.97
CA ALA A 216 -10.40 -9.81 21.23
C ALA A 216 -10.80 -9.14 19.88
N TRP A 217 -12.06 -9.24 19.49
CA TRP A 217 -12.59 -8.55 18.31
C TRP A 217 -12.70 -7.05 18.57
N ILE A 218 -12.26 -6.24 17.62
CA ILE A 218 -12.55 -4.81 17.65
C ILE A 218 -13.90 -4.61 16.97
N ARG A 219 -14.87 -4.11 17.73
CA ARG A 219 -16.24 -3.83 17.29
C ARG A 219 -16.48 -2.34 17.22
N ASP A 220 -17.59 -1.96 16.58
CA ASP A 220 -18.07 -0.58 16.52
C ASP A 220 -17.03 0.43 16.01
N LEU A 221 -16.21 -0.01 15.04
CA LEU A 221 -15.13 0.79 14.47
C LEU A 221 -15.65 2.06 13.81
N ARG A 222 -15.20 3.22 14.32
CA ARG A 222 -15.62 4.53 13.83
C ARG A 222 -14.40 5.42 13.56
N PRO A 223 -14.37 6.16 12.45
CA PRO A 223 -13.37 7.19 12.24
C PRO A 223 -13.66 8.39 13.16
N LYS A 224 -12.59 9.02 13.64
CA LYS A 224 -12.61 10.22 14.48
C LYS A 224 -11.69 11.26 13.90
N LEU A 225 -12.23 12.44 13.62
CA LEU A 225 -11.44 13.59 13.20
C LEU A 225 -10.74 14.18 14.44
N VAL A 226 -9.41 14.21 14.41
CA VAL A 226 -8.59 14.79 15.48
C VAL A 226 -8.27 16.25 15.15
N ALA A 227 -7.94 16.53 13.90
CA ALA A 227 -7.70 17.87 13.38
C ALA A 227 -7.85 17.87 11.86
N ALA A 228 -8.16 19.01 11.28
CA ALA A 228 -8.13 19.21 9.82
C ALA A 228 -7.67 20.63 9.52
N ASP A 229 -6.94 20.78 8.42
CA ASP A 229 -6.64 22.08 7.84
C ASP A 229 -7.91 22.68 7.22
N SER A 230 -8.02 24.01 7.26
CA SER A 230 -9.03 24.72 6.48
C SER A 230 -8.68 24.74 4.99
N VAL A 231 -9.72 24.73 4.17
CA VAL A 231 -9.61 24.80 2.71
C VAL A 231 -10.29 26.10 2.27
N GLY A 232 -9.51 27.18 2.21
CA GLY A 232 -10.05 28.53 2.05
C GLY A 232 -10.95 28.88 3.25
N SER A 233 -12.19 29.28 2.97
CA SER A 233 -13.23 29.57 3.97
C SER A 233 -14.05 28.35 4.39
N ARG A 234 -13.68 27.14 3.95
CA ARG A 234 -14.42 25.90 4.19
C ARG A 234 -13.68 24.98 5.16
N SER A 235 -14.45 24.28 5.98
CA SER A 235 -13.95 23.22 6.84
C SER A 235 -13.90 21.89 6.08
N LEU A 236 -12.76 21.21 6.14
CA LEU A 236 -12.62 19.83 5.67
C LEU A 236 -12.93 18.89 6.83
N GLY A 237 -13.81 17.91 6.62
CA GLY A 237 -14.29 17.07 7.73
C GLY A 237 -14.73 15.67 7.31
N LEU A 238 -15.21 14.93 8.32
CA LEU A 238 -15.90 13.67 8.13
C LEU A 238 -17.37 13.96 7.84
N ALA A 239 -17.93 13.33 6.81
CA ALA A 239 -19.36 13.40 6.55
C ALA A 239 -20.16 12.88 7.75
N HIS A 240 -21.37 13.43 7.96
CA HIS A 240 -22.28 12.97 9.01
C HIS A 240 -22.56 11.46 8.88
N ASP A 241 -22.85 11.01 7.66
CA ASP A 241 -23.11 9.61 7.36
C ASP A 241 -21.82 8.88 7.00
N GLN A 242 -21.35 8.07 7.94
CA GLN A 242 -20.26 7.12 7.72
C GLN A 242 -20.84 5.72 7.47
N PRO A 243 -20.20 4.90 6.60
CA PRO A 243 -20.58 3.51 6.47
C PRO A 243 -20.49 2.81 7.85
N LEU A 244 -21.60 2.20 8.28
CA LEU A 244 -21.77 1.58 9.60
C LEU A 244 -20.80 0.39 9.79
N PRO A 245 -20.34 0.13 11.03
CA PRO A 245 -19.01 -0.40 11.31
C PRO A 245 -18.74 -1.81 10.79
N SER A 246 -17.60 -1.96 10.11
CA SER A 246 -16.94 -3.24 9.88
C SER A 246 -16.21 -3.64 11.17
N SER A 247 -16.57 -4.76 11.80
CA SER A 247 -15.79 -5.36 12.88
C SER A 247 -14.46 -5.91 12.36
N LEU A 248 -13.40 -5.91 13.17
CA LEU A 248 -12.08 -6.44 12.79
C LEU A 248 -11.68 -7.63 13.70
N PRO A 249 -11.61 -8.86 13.17
CA PRO A 249 -11.15 -10.03 13.93
C PRO A 249 -9.70 -9.89 14.43
N PRO A 250 -9.31 -10.56 15.53
CA PRO A 250 -7.95 -10.54 16.05
C PRO A 250 -6.95 -11.07 15.03
N GLY A 251 -5.79 -10.41 14.93
CA GLY A 251 -4.71 -10.78 14.00
C GLY A 251 -5.04 -10.53 12.52
N THR A 252 -6.09 -9.76 12.20
CA THR A 252 -6.47 -9.44 10.83
C THR A 252 -6.28 -7.96 10.51
N SER A 253 -6.17 -7.67 9.22
CA SER A 253 -6.14 -6.31 8.69
C SER A 253 -7.23 -6.13 7.64
N GLY A 254 -7.76 -4.91 7.53
CA GLY A 254 -8.75 -4.54 6.55
C GLY A 254 -8.56 -3.11 6.07
N ARG A 255 -9.35 -2.74 5.06
CA ARG A 255 -9.49 -1.35 4.62
C ARG A 255 -10.87 -0.86 4.99
N MET A 256 -10.93 0.31 5.60
CA MET A 256 -12.18 1.01 5.88
C MET A 256 -12.34 2.19 4.93
N THR A 257 -13.54 2.29 4.36
CA THR A 257 -13.98 3.46 3.61
C THR A 257 -14.53 4.49 4.59
N ILE A 258 -14.10 5.74 4.42
CA ILE A 258 -14.52 6.91 5.18
C ILE A 258 -15.12 7.89 4.18
N HIS A 259 -16.22 8.54 4.56
CA HIS A 259 -16.78 9.63 3.77
C HIS A 259 -16.25 10.98 4.28
N LEU A 260 -15.65 11.74 3.39
CA LEU A 260 -15.21 13.11 3.62
C LEU A 260 -16.27 14.09 3.12
N GLU A 261 -16.34 15.23 3.78
CA GLU A 261 -17.13 16.37 3.32
C GLU A 261 -16.32 17.66 3.36
N LEU A 262 -16.73 18.59 2.51
CA LEU A 262 -16.24 19.96 2.53
C LEU A 262 -17.41 20.84 2.93
N GLY A 263 -17.28 21.51 4.07
CA GLY A 263 -18.29 22.38 4.65
C GLY A 263 -18.65 23.57 3.75
N LYS A 264 -19.73 24.27 4.10
CA LYS A 264 -20.11 25.52 3.43
C LYS A 264 -19.06 26.62 3.71
N PRO A 265 -18.90 27.59 2.81
CA PRO A 265 -18.09 28.77 3.09
C PRO A 265 -18.59 29.48 4.36
N GLU A 266 -17.68 29.84 5.27
CA GLU A 266 -18.02 30.74 6.38
C GLU A 266 -18.45 32.11 5.83
N ASP A 267 -19.55 32.64 6.37
CA ASP A 267 -20.36 33.75 5.84
C ASP A 267 -19.56 34.92 5.21
N GLY A 268 -19.93 35.28 3.97
CA GLY A 268 -19.65 36.59 3.37
C GLY A 268 -18.42 36.74 2.47
N ARG A 269 -17.51 35.74 2.40
CA ARG A 269 -16.38 35.79 1.45
C ARG A 269 -16.77 35.14 0.12
N LYS A 270 -16.87 35.96 -0.94
CA LYS A 270 -17.34 35.57 -2.28
C LYS A 270 -16.35 34.75 -3.13
N LYS A 271 -15.14 34.44 -2.63
CA LYS A 271 -14.18 33.56 -3.30
C LYS A 271 -13.45 32.72 -2.26
N ASP A 272 -13.42 31.41 -2.50
CA ASP A 272 -12.54 30.51 -1.78
C ASP A 272 -11.10 30.95 -2.07
N GLU A 273 -10.26 31.07 -1.03
CA GLU A 273 -8.83 31.32 -1.21
C GLU A 273 -8.21 30.11 -1.93
N ALA A 274 -7.35 30.36 -2.92
CA ALA A 274 -6.79 29.30 -3.75
C ALA A 274 -6.07 28.24 -2.89
N CYS A 275 -6.42 26.96 -3.08
CA CYS A 275 -5.78 25.85 -2.39
C CYS A 275 -4.41 25.62 -3.04
N HIS A 276 -3.34 25.85 -2.29
CA HIS A 276 -1.97 25.62 -2.75
C HIS A 276 -1.33 24.49 -1.94
N GLY A 277 -0.57 23.64 -2.64
CA GLY A 277 0.17 22.54 -2.04
C GLY A 277 -0.74 21.42 -1.55
N GLU A 278 -0.67 21.13 -0.24
CA GLU A 278 -1.32 20.00 0.39
C GLU A 278 -2.18 20.48 1.57
N LYS A 279 -3.30 19.81 1.79
CA LYS A 279 -4.13 19.96 2.99
C LYS A 279 -4.12 18.67 3.77
N SER A 280 -4.05 18.77 5.08
CA SER A 280 -3.92 17.60 5.95
C SER A 280 -5.13 17.41 6.85
N LEU A 281 -5.47 16.13 7.06
CA LEU A 281 -6.37 15.69 8.11
C LEU A 281 -5.61 14.78 9.07
N ARG A 282 -5.93 14.84 10.35
CA ARG A 282 -5.50 13.86 11.34
C ARG A 282 -6.69 13.01 11.72
N LEU A 283 -6.64 11.74 11.37
CA LEU A 283 -7.69 10.77 11.62
C LEU A 283 -7.22 9.76 12.66
N ALA A 284 -8.05 9.50 13.65
CA ALA A 284 -7.91 8.32 14.50
C ALA A 284 -9.10 7.39 14.25
N PHE A 285 -9.00 6.15 14.71
CA PHE A 285 -10.14 5.26 14.81
C PHE A 285 -10.38 4.89 16.27
N GLU A 286 -11.65 4.71 16.59
CA GLU A 286 -12.11 4.23 17.88
C GLU A 286 -12.91 2.94 17.66
N GLY A 287 -12.81 2.01 18.59
CA GLY A 287 -13.63 0.80 18.61
C GLY A 287 -13.72 0.23 20.02
N THR A 288 -14.37 -0.91 20.16
CA THR A 288 -14.60 -1.56 21.45
C THR A 288 -13.99 -2.97 21.45
N VAL A 289 -13.21 -3.29 22.48
CA VAL A 289 -12.64 -4.63 22.76
C VAL A 289 -13.03 -5.01 24.18
N ALA A 290 -13.69 -6.16 24.36
CA ALA A 290 -14.18 -6.61 25.67
C ALA A 290 -14.95 -5.54 26.48
N GLY A 291 -15.76 -4.70 25.81
CA GLY A 291 -16.49 -3.60 26.43
C GLY A 291 -15.66 -2.35 26.78
N LYS A 292 -14.36 -2.34 26.49
CA LYS A 292 -13.46 -1.19 26.69
C LYS A 292 -13.20 -0.49 25.37
N VAL A 293 -13.23 0.84 25.40
CA VAL A 293 -12.88 1.67 24.25
C VAL A 293 -11.38 1.57 23.98
N VAL A 294 -11.02 1.29 22.72
CA VAL A 294 -9.66 1.34 22.20
C VAL A 294 -9.56 2.40 21.12
N GLN A 295 -8.48 3.16 21.10
CA GLN A 295 -8.27 4.23 20.13
C GLN A 295 -6.91 4.06 19.45
N SER A 296 -6.86 4.23 18.12
CA SER A 296 -5.60 4.23 17.39
C SER A 296 -4.78 5.49 17.64
N SER A 297 -3.48 5.43 17.36
CA SER A 297 -2.70 6.65 17.14
C SER A 297 -3.23 7.39 15.90
N PRO A 298 -3.24 8.74 15.89
CA PRO A 298 -3.72 9.50 14.74
C PRO A 298 -2.81 9.34 13.51
N LEU A 299 -3.39 9.03 12.36
CA LEU A 299 -2.77 9.04 11.03
C LEU A 299 -2.94 10.43 10.40
N ARG A 300 -1.86 10.96 9.81
CA ARG A 300 -1.93 12.16 8.97
C ARG A 300 -2.25 11.74 7.53
N VAL A 301 -3.36 12.25 7.00
CA VAL A 301 -3.80 12.08 5.62
C VAL A 301 -3.56 13.39 4.87
N LYS A 302 -2.95 13.32 3.69
CA LYS A 302 -2.70 14.49 2.84
C LYS A 302 -3.59 14.43 1.60
N LEU A 303 -4.29 15.52 1.33
CA LEU A 303 -5.05 15.75 0.10
C LEU A 303 -4.30 16.79 -0.73
N GLN A 304 -4.06 16.51 -2.01
CA GLN A 304 -3.37 17.46 -2.88
C GLN A 304 -4.37 18.49 -3.40
N CYS A 305 -3.99 19.77 -3.37
CA CYS A 305 -4.73 20.82 -4.06
C CYS A 305 -4.34 20.79 -5.55
N ARG A 306 -5.34 20.74 -6.44
CA ARG A 306 -5.15 20.69 -7.89
C ARG A 306 -6.02 21.72 -8.59
N ARG A 307 -5.52 22.31 -9.67
CA ARG A 307 -6.35 23.10 -10.58
C ARG A 307 -7.09 22.17 -11.53
N SER A 308 -8.27 22.59 -12.00
CA SER A 308 -9.07 21.86 -12.99
C SER A 308 -8.33 21.57 -14.31
N THR A 309 -7.27 22.33 -14.59
CA THR A 309 -6.37 22.17 -15.75
C THR A 309 -5.21 21.18 -15.51
N GLN A 310 -5.13 20.58 -14.33
CA GLN A 310 -4.11 19.59 -13.96
C GLN A 310 -4.75 18.21 -13.80
N SER A 311 -3.92 17.17 -13.80
CA SER A 311 -4.36 15.84 -13.36
C SER A 311 -4.78 15.87 -11.89
N PHE A 312 -5.84 15.17 -11.53
CA PHE A 312 -6.28 15.02 -10.14
C PHE A 312 -6.71 13.60 -9.87
N VAL A 313 -6.52 13.12 -8.64
CA VAL A 313 -6.93 11.79 -8.19
C VAL A 313 -8.33 11.87 -7.60
N TYR A 314 -9.18 10.92 -7.97
CA TYR A 314 -10.47 10.66 -7.33
C TYR A 314 -10.55 9.19 -6.92
N THR A 315 -11.43 8.92 -5.97
CA THR A 315 -11.71 7.60 -5.40
C THR A 315 -13.12 7.13 -5.75
N PHE A 316 -13.31 5.83 -5.77
CA PHE A 316 -14.59 5.20 -6.08
C PHE A 316 -14.70 3.82 -5.42
N GLN A 317 -15.90 3.33 -5.23
CA GLN A 317 -16.13 1.95 -4.80
C GLN A 317 -16.08 1.02 -6.02
N ASP A 318 -15.19 0.04 -5.99
CA ASP A 318 -15.04 -0.94 -7.05
C ASP A 318 -16.02 -2.12 -6.88
N VAL A 319 -16.05 -3.03 -7.86
CA VAL A 319 -17.00 -4.15 -7.94
C VAL A 319 -16.90 -5.14 -6.77
N ASP A 320 -15.77 -5.19 -6.09
CA ASP A 320 -15.54 -6.01 -4.90
C ASP A 320 -15.91 -5.29 -3.58
N GLY A 321 -16.42 -4.07 -3.67
CA GLY A 321 -16.79 -3.23 -2.53
C GLY A 321 -15.62 -2.44 -1.93
N SER A 322 -14.39 -2.65 -2.40
CA SER A 322 -13.21 -1.90 -1.95
C SER A 322 -13.20 -0.48 -2.51
N THR A 323 -12.60 0.46 -1.77
CA THR A 323 -12.35 1.81 -2.31
C THR A 323 -11.07 1.79 -3.13
N GLN A 324 -11.21 2.07 -4.42
CA GLN A 324 -10.13 2.24 -5.38
C GLN A 324 -9.98 3.71 -5.78
N HIS A 325 -8.99 4.00 -6.62
CA HIS A 325 -8.74 5.34 -7.12
C HIS A 325 -8.35 5.35 -8.59
N ALA A 326 -8.52 6.50 -9.21
CA ALA A 326 -8.12 6.80 -10.57
C ALA A 326 -7.66 8.26 -10.63
N ALA A 327 -6.87 8.61 -11.64
CA ALA A 327 -6.58 9.99 -11.95
C ALA A 327 -7.38 10.41 -13.19
N ALA A 328 -7.76 11.69 -13.25
CA ALA A 328 -8.41 12.27 -14.41
C ALA A 328 -7.78 13.60 -14.80
N VAL A 329 -7.96 13.96 -16.07
CA VAL A 329 -7.74 15.32 -16.57
C VAL A 329 -9.01 15.75 -17.31
N LEU A 330 -9.50 16.96 -17.01
CA LEU A 330 -10.64 17.53 -17.72
C LEU A 330 -10.28 17.83 -19.19
N PRO A 331 -11.25 17.83 -20.11
CA PRO A 331 -11.05 18.31 -21.47
C PRO A 331 -10.51 19.75 -21.47
N GLN A 332 -9.43 19.99 -22.21
CA GLN A 332 -8.83 21.32 -22.32
C GLN A 332 -9.72 22.34 -23.04
N THR A 333 -10.58 21.84 -23.92
CA THR A 333 -11.51 22.63 -24.71
C THR A 333 -12.92 22.07 -24.52
N ASP A 334 -13.92 22.95 -24.57
CA ASP A 334 -15.31 22.51 -24.63
C ASP A 334 -15.54 21.60 -25.85
N CYS A 335 -16.43 20.64 -25.69
CA CYS A 335 -16.76 19.65 -26.70
C CYS A 335 -17.92 20.12 -27.61
N GLY A 336 -18.09 21.44 -27.73
CA GLY A 336 -19.03 22.08 -28.64
C GLY A 336 -20.49 21.67 -28.39
N GLY A 337 -20.90 21.61 -27.13
CA GLY A 337 -22.24 21.16 -26.74
C GLY A 337 -22.51 19.67 -26.90
N ARG A 338 -21.52 18.85 -27.30
CA ARG A 338 -21.61 17.38 -27.33
C ARG A 338 -20.98 16.77 -26.09
N ALA A 339 -21.30 15.50 -25.83
CA ALA A 339 -20.57 14.72 -24.84
C ALA A 339 -19.10 14.60 -25.26
N CYS A 340 -18.19 14.95 -24.36
CA CYS A 340 -16.76 14.78 -24.59
C CYS A 340 -16.40 13.28 -24.68
N PRO A 341 -15.60 12.86 -25.67
CA PRO A 341 -15.02 11.53 -25.66
C PRO A 341 -14.15 11.32 -24.41
N VAL A 342 -13.97 10.06 -24.05
CA VAL A 342 -13.13 9.66 -22.92
C VAL A 342 -12.01 8.77 -23.45
N LEU A 343 -10.77 9.14 -23.15
CA LEU A 343 -9.59 8.31 -23.32
C LEU A 343 -9.27 7.62 -21.99
N ILE A 344 -9.25 6.28 -21.99
CA ILE A 344 -8.80 5.50 -20.84
C ILE A 344 -7.33 5.11 -21.06
N SER A 345 -6.45 5.58 -20.18
CA SER A 345 -5.03 5.26 -20.19
C SER A 345 -4.74 4.05 -19.30
N LEU A 346 -4.26 2.97 -19.92
CA LEU A 346 -3.92 1.72 -19.24
C LEU A 346 -2.40 1.66 -19.01
N SER A 347 -1.97 1.64 -17.75
CA SER A 347 -0.56 1.66 -17.38
C SER A 347 0.05 0.26 -17.18
N GLY A 348 1.37 0.19 -17.13
CA GLY A 348 2.12 -1.01 -16.78
C GLY A 348 2.26 -1.22 -15.27
N THR A 349 3.01 -2.24 -14.88
CA THR A 349 3.33 -2.52 -13.47
C THR A 349 4.10 -1.37 -12.84
N SER A 350 3.79 -1.06 -11.58
CA SER A 350 4.45 -0.02 -10.77
C SER A 350 4.19 1.44 -11.19
N ILE A 351 3.23 1.69 -12.08
CA ILE A 351 2.83 3.05 -12.46
C ILE A 351 1.57 3.44 -11.68
N SER A 352 1.63 4.53 -10.93
CA SER A 352 0.45 5.05 -10.21
C SER A 352 -0.57 5.62 -11.19
N ALA A 353 -1.84 5.71 -10.76
CA ALA A 353 -2.90 6.34 -11.54
C ALA A 353 -2.52 7.77 -11.97
N ARG A 354 -1.93 8.56 -11.04
CA ARG A 354 -1.48 9.92 -11.31
C ARG A 354 -0.35 9.96 -12.33
N ASP A 355 0.69 9.14 -12.17
CA ASP A 355 1.82 9.11 -13.12
C ASP A 355 1.35 8.74 -14.54
N SER A 356 0.36 7.86 -14.64
CA SER A 356 -0.25 7.52 -15.92
C SER A 356 -1.01 8.71 -16.54
N ALA A 357 -1.80 9.46 -15.77
CA ALA A 357 -2.43 10.68 -16.28
C ALA A 357 -1.39 11.76 -16.64
N ASP A 358 -0.35 11.91 -15.82
CA ASP A 358 0.73 12.87 -16.02
C ASP A 358 1.59 12.57 -17.25
N SER A 359 1.58 11.33 -17.75
CA SER A 359 2.29 10.99 -19.00
C SER A 359 1.74 11.72 -20.23
N TYR A 360 0.54 12.30 -20.13
CA TYR A 360 -0.09 13.13 -21.16
C TYR A 360 0.13 14.62 -20.94
N LYS A 361 1.10 15.02 -20.09
CA LYS A 361 1.48 16.43 -19.97
C LYS A 361 2.55 16.79 -20.99
N PHE A 362 2.41 17.96 -21.60
CA PHE A 362 3.38 18.50 -22.55
C PHE A 362 3.62 19.97 -22.27
N LYS A 363 4.81 20.46 -22.62
CA LYS A 363 5.16 21.88 -22.47
C LYS A 363 5.11 22.55 -23.84
N VAL A 364 4.12 23.41 -24.05
CA VAL A 364 4.03 24.23 -25.26
C VAL A 364 5.21 25.20 -25.28
N ARG A 365 5.80 25.42 -26.47
CA ARG A 365 6.93 26.36 -26.62
C ARG A 365 6.52 27.76 -26.14
N GLY A 366 7.27 28.29 -25.19
CA GLY A 366 7.01 29.61 -24.58
C GLY A 366 6.03 29.61 -23.42
N ALA A 367 5.41 28.47 -23.06
CA ALA A 367 4.60 28.36 -21.87
C ALA A 367 5.46 28.24 -20.60
N GLU A 368 4.99 28.84 -19.51
CA GLU A 368 5.66 28.75 -18.20
C GLU A 368 5.43 27.38 -17.55
N ASP A 369 4.21 26.85 -17.65
CA ASP A 369 3.75 25.60 -17.02
C ASP A 369 3.41 24.51 -18.05
N TYR A 370 3.19 23.29 -17.58
CA TYR A 370 2.73 22.16 -18.40
C TYR A 370 1.23 22.26 -18.71
N THR A 371 0.88 21.78 -19.90
CA THR A 371 -0.49 21.53 -20.31
C THR A 371 -0.79 20.03 -20.14
N PHE A 372 -1.88 19.68 -19.45
CA PHE A 372 -2.22 18.29 -19.12
C PHE A 372 -3.36 17.75 -19.98
N GLY A 373 -3.28 16.49 -20.37
CA GLY A 373 -4.40 15.75 -20.96
C GLY A 373 -4.47 15.84 -22.49
N VAL A 374 -5.62 15.48 -23.04
CA VAL A 374 -5.86 15.37 -24.49
C VAL A 374 -6.89 16.42 -24.92
N GLN A 375 -6.66 17.05 -26.07
CA GLN A 375 -7.58 18.05 -26.61
C GLN A 375 -8.96 17.45 -26.88
N GLY A 376 -10.00 18.13 -26.40
CA GLY A 376 -11.39 17.72 -26.60
C GLY A 376 -11.80 16.39 -25.97
N ALA A 377 -11.02 15.82 -25.04
CA ALA A 377 -11.34 14.54 -24.42
C ALA A 377 -11.06 14.56 -22.91
N TRP A 378 -11.86 13.80 -22.17
CA TRP A 378 -11.47 13.40 -20.81
C TRP A 378 -10.35 12.40 -20.88
N LEU A 379 -9.36 12.52 -19.99
CA LEU A 379 -8.40 11.47 -19.74
C LEU A 379 -8.74 10.81 -18.41
N ILE A 380 -8.83 9.49 -18.38
CA ILE A 380 -8.99 8.70 -17.15
C ILE A 380 -7.87 7.67 -17.09
N ALA A 381 -7.16 7.62 -15.97
CA ALA A 381 -6.11 6.67 -15.69
C ALA A 381 -6.47 5.88 -14.41
N PRO A 382 -7.11 4.71 -14.54
CA PRO A 382 -7.48 3.88 -13.39
C PRO A 382 -6.26 3.29 -12.67
N THR A 383 -6.40 3.02 -11.38
CA THR A 383 -5.44 2.18 -10.66
C THR A 383 -5.43 0.74 -11.21
N ARG A 384 -4.33 0.04 -10.97
CA ARG A 384 -4.03 -1.27 -11.54
C ARG A 384 -3.74 -2.29 -10.43
N HIS A 385 -4.19 -3.54 -10.62
CA HIS A 385 -4.04 -4.64 -9.66
C HIS A 385 -3.33 -5.88 -10.25
N GLY A 386 -2.08 -6.15 -9.86
CA GLY A 386 -1.34 -7.35 -10.32
C GLY A 386 -0.56 -7.13 -11.62
N ALA A 387 0.20 -8.10 -12.15
CA ALA A 387 1.22 -7.84 -13.21
C ALA A 387 0.73 -7.91 -14.69
N HIS A 388 -0.48 -8.40 -14.98
CA HIS A 388 -0.97 -8.65 -16.37
C HIS A 388 -2.48 -8.41 -16.53
N ASN A 389 -3.01 -7.35 -15.94
CA ASN A 389 -4.33 -7.38 -15.32
C ASN A 389 -5.36 -6.41 -15.92
N TRP A 390 -5.23 -5.96 -17.16
CA TRP A 390 -6.33 -5.21 -17.81
C TRP A 390 -7.46 -6.09 -18.32
N GLU A 391 -7.44 -7.37 -17.93
CA GLU A 391 -8.50 -8.35 -18.07
C GLU A 391 -9.14 -8.62 -16.70
N GLY A 392 -10.37 -9.16 -16.69
CA GLY A 392 -11.06 -9.56 -15.46
C GLY A 392 -11.15 -8.40 -14.43
N PRO A 393 -10.53 -8.52 -13.24
CA PRO A 393 -10.57 -7.48 -12.21
C PRO A 393 -10.12 -6.09 -12.68
N GLY A 394 -9.02 -5.94 -13.42
CA GLY A 394 -8.59 -4.60 -13.81
C GLY A 394 -9.43 -3.99 -14.94
N LEU A 395 -10.07 -4.81 -15.78
CA LEU A 395 -11.13 -4.31 -16.68
C LEU A 395 -12.32 -3.80 -15.86
N ALA A 396 -12.71 -4.50 -14.80
CA ALA A 396 -13.78 -4.07 -13.92
C ALA A 396 -13.42 -2.75 -13.22
N THR A 397 -12.21 -2.62 -12.67
CA THR A 397 -11.69 -1.38 -12.08
C THR A 397 -11.68 -0.23 -13.08
N ALA A 398 -11.23 -0.46 -14.33
CA ALA A 398 -11.23 0.57 -15.37
C ALA A 398 -12.65 1.06 -15.72
N ARG A 399 -13.63 0.13 -15.77
CA ARG A 399 -15.05 0.47 -15.97
C ARG A 399 -15.64 1.19 -14.76
N GLY A 400 -15.28 0.78 -13.54
CA GLY A 400 -15.67 1.44 -12.29
C GLY A 400 -15.19 2.89 -12.25
N ALA A 401 -13.91 3.11 -12.61
CA ALA A 401 -13.34 4.45 -12.72
C ALA A 401 -14.08 5.32 -13.73
N LEU A 402 -14.39 4.80 -14.93
CA LEU A 402 -15.17 5.50 -15.94
C LEU A 402 -16.58 5.86 -15.44
N LYS A 403 -17.26 4.94 -14.75
CA LYS A 403 -18.59 5.21 -14.21
C LYS A 403 -18.54 6.31 -13.16
N ALA A 404 -17.57 6.22 -12.24
CA ALA A 404 -17.40 7.19 -11.16
C ALA A 404 -17.01 8.59 -11.68
N SER A 405 -16.31 8.70 -12.81
CA SER A 405 -15.95 10.01 -13.37
C SER A 405 -17.15 10.87 -13.75
N LEU A 406 -18.33 10.26 -13.99
CA LEU A 406 -19.56 11.02 -14.22
C LEU A 406 -19.97 11.80 -12.97
N GLU A 407 -19.93 11.16 -11.80
CA GLU A 407 -20.24 11.83 -10.52
C GLU A 407 -19.21 12.90 -10.20
N VAL A 408 -17.93 12.64 -10.48
CA VAL A 408 -16.85 13.63 -10.36
C VAL A 408 -17.15 14.85 -11.22
N ALA A 409 -17.48 14.65 -12.50
CA ALA A 409 -17.80 15.74 -13.42
C ALA A 409 -19.00 16.57 -12.95
N GLN A 410 -20.05 15.91 -12.43
CA GLN A 410 -21.21 16.58 -11.85
C GLN A 410 -20.84 17.39 -10.61
N ARG A 411 -20.02 16.86 -9.70
CA ARG A 411 -19.57 17.58 -8.49
C ARG A 411 -18.75 18.81 -8.85
N LEU A 412 -17.81 18.69 -9.79
CA LEU A 412 -16.98 19.80 -10.24
C LEU A 412 -17.77 20.89 -10.99
N ARG A 413 -18.89 20.54 -11.64
CA ARG A 413 -19.80 21.50 -12.28
C ARG A 413 -20.79 22.14 -11.31
N ALA A 414 -21.44 21.35 -10.46
CA ALA A 414 -22.45 21.84 -9.53
C ALA A 414 -21.91 22.90 -8.56
N GLN A 415 -20.61 22.86 -8.24
CA GLN A 415 -19.97 23.90 -7.44
C GLN A 415 -19.57 25.15 -8.22
N ALA A 416 -19.46 25.06 -9.55
CA ALA A 416 -19.29 26.21 -10.43
C ALA A 416 -20.61 26.98 -10.66
N ASP A 417 -21.75 26.28 -10.68
CA ASP A 417 -23.08 26.86 -10.91
C ASP A 417 -23.76 27.44 -9.63
N LEU A 418 -23.13 27.28 -8.46
CA LEU A 418 -23.60 27.82 -7.16
C LEU A 418 -23.08 29.24 -6.84
N LEU A 419 -22.40 29.88 -7.81
CA LEU A 419 -21.90 31.26 -7.78
C LEU A 419 -22.61 32.08 -8.86
#